data_AF-A0A6M0H6A6-F1
#
_entry.id   AF-A0A6M0H6A6-F1
#
_cell.length_a   1.000
_cell.length_b   1.000
_cell.length_c   1.000
_cell.angle_alpha   90.00
_cell.angle_beta   90.00
_cell.angle_gamma   90.00
#
_symmetry.space_group_name_H-M   'P 1'
#
loop_
_entity.id
_entity.type
_entity.pdbx_description
1 polymer ?
#
loop_
_entity_poly.entity_id
_entity_poly.type
_entity_poly.pdbx_seq_one_letter_code
_entity_poly.pdbx_strand_id
1 'polypeptide(L)'
;MSLITFEDIKNNKEFKTYIEIGDRHLGVKGYTKHDFGHVIKVAETAGNILEHLGFSKREVELAKIAGYIHDIGNMVNRQEHAQTGACICFNILTRLGMSPEEIGIIVSSVGNHDEEVGIPINPVAAALILADKVDVRRSRVRNTDFATFDIHDRVNYAVEKADVKVHKISRKIELALTIDTTICPLIEYFEIFLTRMLLCKKAADFLKAEFNLIINETKML
;
A
#
# COMPACT_ATOMS: atom_id res chain seq x y z
N MET A 1 -15.46 -25.79 4.93
CA MET A 1 -15.54 -24.72 3.91
C MET A 1 -14.19 -24.60 3.22
N SER A 2 -14.15 -24.28 1.94
CA SER A 2 -12.91 -23.98 1.23
C SER A 2 -12.29 -22.69 1.77
N LEU A 3 -10.96 -22.60 1.77
CA LEU A 3 -10.25 -21.39 2.15
C LEU A 3 -10.58 -20.26 1.16
N ILE A 4 -10.87 -19.07 1.69
CA ILE A 4 -11.08 -17.87 0.86
C ILE A 4 -9.74 -17.38 0.34
N THR A 5 -9.70 -17.13 -0.97
CA THR A 5 -8.51 -16.70 -1.71
C THR A 5 -8.57 -15.22 -2.06
N PHE A 6 -7.42 -14.65 -2.44
CA PHE A 6 -7.32 -13.34 -3.05
C PHE A 6 -8.21 -13.23 -4.30
N GLU A 7 -8.32 -14.30 -5.10
CA GLU A 7 -9.15 -14.27 -6.31
C GLU A 7 -10.65 -14.22 -5.97
N ASP A 8 -11.08 -14.88 -4.89
CA ASP A 8 -12.47 -14.77 -4.39
C ASP A 8 -12.79 -13.34 -3.95
N ILE A 9 -11.87 -12.72 -3.19
CA ILE A 9 -12.02 -11.33 -2.71
C ILE A 9 -11.97 -10.33 -3.88
N LYS A 10 -11.03 -10.53 -4.80
CA LYS A 10 -10.89 -9.71 -6.01
C LYS A 10 -12.14 -9.75 -6.87
N ASN A 11 -12.82 -10.90 -6.97
CA ASN A 11 -14.05 -11.06 -7.75
C ASN A 11 -15.33 -10.71 -6.99
N ASN A 12 -15.26 -10.47 -5.69
CA ASN A 12 -16.40 -10.08 -4.89
C ASN A 12 -16.93 -8.69 -5.29
N LYS A 13 -18.23 -8.64 -5.63
CA LYS A 13 -18.90 -7.42 -6.10
C LYS A 13 -18.90 -6.29 -5.07
N GLU A 14 -19.01 -6.62 -3.79
CA GLU A 14 -19.08 -5.63 -2.71
C GLU A 14 -17.75 -4.90 -2.55
N PHE A 15 -16.64 -5.63 -2.45
CA PHE A 15 -15.29 -5.04 -2.40
C PHE A 15 -15.02 -4.16 -3.62
N LYS A 16 -15.31 -4.64 -4.84
CA LYS A 16 -15.15 -3.84 -6.08
C LYS A 16 -15.92 -2.52 -6.01
N THR A 17 -17.20 -2.59 -5.62
CA THR A 17 -18.08 -1.42 -5.58
C THR A 17 -17.55 -0.36 -4.61
N TYR A 18 -17.12 -0.79 -3.41
CA TYR A 18 -16.66 0.14 -2.38
C TYR A 18 -15.29 0.76 -2.70
N ILE A 19 -14.40 0.02 -3.36
CA ILE A 19 -13.14 0.56 -3.90
C ILE A 19 -13.44 1.66 -4.93
N GLU A 20 -14.34 1.42 -5.89
CA GLU A 20 -14.71 2.41 -6.91
C GLU A 20 -15.36 3.67 -6.31
N ILE A 21 -16.21 3.50 -5.29
CA ILE A 21 -16.85 4.62 -4.59
C ILE A 21 -15.81 5.43 -3.83
N GLY A 22 -14.91 4.78 -3.10
CA GLY A 22 -13.82 5.44 -2.37
C GLY A 22 -12.92 6.24 -3.31
N ASP A 23 -12.50 5.64 -4.43
CA ASP A 23 -11.70 6.33 -5.45
C ASP A 23 -12.42 7.57 -5.99
N ARG A 24 -13.73 7.47 -6.25
CA ARG A 24 -14.54 8.61 -6.71
C ARG A 24 -14.60 9.73 -5.67
N HIS A 25 -14.80 9.40 -4.39
CA HIS A 25 -14.84 10.39 -3.31
C HIS A 25 -13.50 11.14 -3.18
N LEU A 26 -12.40 10.41 -3.26
CA LEU A 26 -11.05 10.98 -3.24
C LEU A 26 -10.80 11.89 -4.45
N GLY A 27 -11.29 11.49 -5.63
CA GLY A 27 -11.23 12.30 -6.85
C GLY A 27 -11.92 13.66 -6.71
N VAL A 28 -13.06 13.74 -6.01
CA VAL A 28 -13.75 15.02 -5.73
C VAL A 28 -12.87 15.97 -4.88
N LYS A 29 -11.99 15.42 -4.04
CA LYS A 29 -11.08 16.19 -3.19
C LYS A 29 -9.71 16.46 -3.83
N GLY A 30 -9.47 15.97 -5.04
CA GLY A 30 -8.19 16.13 -5.74
C GLY A 30 -7.09 15.16 -5.28
N TYR A 31 -7.40 14.17 -4.44
CA TYR A 31 -6.40 13.17 -4.05
C TYR A 31 -6.03 12.25 -5.21
N THR A 32 -4.84 11.66 -5.13
CA THR A 32 -4.34 10.66 -6.08
C THR A 32 -5.27 9.45 -6.22
N LYS A 33 -5.06 8.66 -7.28
CA LYS A 33 -5.81 7.43 -7.53
C LYS A 33 -5.57 6.40 -6.44
N HIS A 34 -6.67 5.86 -5.94
CA HIS A 34 -6.75 4.70 -5.04
C HIS A 34 -7.67 3.66 -5.72
N ASP A 35 -7.48 3.51 -7.03
CA ASP A 35 -8.29 2.69 -7.92
C ASP A 35 -7.79 1.24 -7.96
N PHE A 36 -8.39 0.41 -8.82
CA PHE A 36 -7.96 -0.98 -9.02
C PHE A 36 -6.48 -1.10 -9.40
N GLY A 37 -5.93 -0.15 -10.15
CA GLY A 37 -4.51 -0.17 -10.53
C GLY A 37 -3.57 0.01 -9.33
N HIS A 38 -4.01 0.77 -8.32
CA HIS A 38 -3.30 0.89 -7.05
C HIS A 38 -3.45 -0.37 -6.21
N VAL A 39 -4.68 -0.74 -5.82
CA VAL A 39 -4.89 -1.83 -4.85
C VAL A 39 -4.44 -3.20 -5.36
N ILE A 40 -4.49 -3.45 -6.68
CA ILE A 40 -3.94 -4.69 -7.27
C ILE A 40 -2.41 -4.69 -7.15
N LYS A 41 -1.75 -3.57 -7.45
CA LYS A 41 -0.29 -3.50 -7.33
C LYS A 41 0.16 -3.64 -5.88
N VAL A 42 -0.56 -3.04 -4.93
CA VAL A 42 -0.29 -3.22 -3.49
C VAL A 42 -0.45 -4.69 -3.10
N ALA A 43 -1.54 -5.34 -3.50
CA ALA A 43 -1.75 -6.77 -3.24
C ALA A 43 -0.60 -7.62 -3.80
N GLU A 44 -0.25 -7.46 -5.08
CA GLU A 44 0.82 -8.21 -5.74
C GLU A 44 2.19 -7.96 -5.09
N THR A 45 2.50 -6.70 -4.76
CA THR A 45 3.77 -6.33 -4.12
C THR A 45 3.86 -6.91 -2.71
N ALA A 46 2.78 -6.86 -1.92
CA ALA A 46 2.75 -7.42 -0.57
C ALA A 46 2.96 -8.95 -0.60
N GLY A 47 2.29 -9.64 -1.53
CA GLY A 47 2.48 -11.07 -1.75
C GLY A 47 3.91 -11.40 -2.18
N ASN A 48 4.47 -10.63 -3.13
CA ASN A 48 5.82 -10.79 -3.63
C ASN A 48 6.90 -10.64 -2.53
N ILE A 49 6.72 -9.66 -1.63
CA ILE A 49 7.61 -9.44 -0.48
C ILE A 49 7.63 -10.68 0.42
N LEU A 50 6.46 -11.17 0.85
CA LEU A 50 6.39 -12.32 1.75
C LEU A 50 6.91 -13.60 1.09
N GLU A 51 6.58 -13.81 -0.19
CA GLU A 51 7.05 -14.99 -0.94
C GLU A 51 8.58 -15.02 -1.04
N HIS A 52 9.20 -13.90 -1.42
CA HIS A 52 10.66 -13.82 -1.54
C HIS A 52 11.37 -13.92 -0.20
N LEU A 53 10.74 -13.46 0.90
CA LEU A 53 11.29 -13.59 2.25
C LEU A 53 11.04 -14.96 2.89
N GLY A 54 10.34 -15.87 2.20
CA GLY A 54 10.17 -17.26 2.59
C GLY A 54 9.01 -17.53 3.55
N PHE A 55 8.01 -16.66 3.60
CA PHE A 55 6.79 -16.87 4.39
C PHE A 55 5.87 -17.92 3.76
N SER A 56 4.88 -18.39 4.51
CA SER A 56 3.99 -19.45 4.05
C SER A 56 3.10 -18.98 2.89
N LYS A 57 2.68 -19.91 2.04
CA LYS A 57 1.71 -19.62 0.96
C LYS A 57 0.43 -18.98 1.48
N ARG A 58 0.02 -19.32 2.71
CA ARG A 58 -1.18 -18.73 3.29
C ARG A 58 -0.96 -17.29 3.72
N GLU A 59 0.17 -16.96 4.33
CA GLU A 59 0.51 -15.56 4.66
C GLU A 59 0.63 -14.69 3.41
N VAL A 60 1.22 -15.22 2.33
CA VAL A 60 1.26 -14.55 1.01
C VAL A 60 -0.16 -14.24 0.53
N GLU A 61 -1.07 -15.22 0.64
CA GLU A 61 -2.47 -15.04 0.24
C GLU A 61 -3.19 -13.99 1.08
N LEU A 62 -3.00 -14.00 2.40
CA LEU A 62 -3.58 -13.01 3.32
C LEU A 62 -3.02 -11.60 3.07
N ALA A 63 -1.74 -11.46 2.72
CA ALA A 63 -1.14 -10.19 2.34
C ALA A 63 -1.72 -9.62 1.04
N LYS A 64 -2.00 -10.47 0.06
CA LYS A 64 -2.70 -10.06 -1.16
C LYS A 64 -4.13 -9.62 -0.88
N ILE A 65 -4.86 -10.36 -0.03
CA ILE A 65 -6.21 -9.97 0.40
C ILE A 65 -6.19 -8.61 1.10
N ALA A 66 -5.32 -8.45 2.11
CA ALA A 66 -5.20 -7.21 2.87
C ALA A 66 -4.82 -6.03 1.95
N GLY A 67 -3.84 -6.20 1.05
CA GLY A 67 -3.44 -5.19 0.07
C GLY A 67 -4.55 -4.76 -0.88
N TYR A 68 -5.42 -5.68 -1.29
CA TYR A 68 -6.52 -5.35 -2.20
C TYR A 68 -7.61 -4.51 -1.55
N ILE A 69 -7.83 -4.67 -0.24
CA ILE A 69 -8.96 -4.08 0.48
C ILE A 69 -8.56 -2.98 1.47
N HIS A 70 -7.27 -2.70 1.64
CA HIS A 70 -6.77 -1.82 2.70
C HIS A 70 -7.38 -0.41 2.71
N ASP A 71 -7.61 0.13 1.52
CA ASP A 71 -8.13 1.48 1.31
C ASP A 71 -9.67 1.57 1.26
N ILE A 72 -10.39 0.48 1.52
CA ILE A 72 -11.85 0.45 1.35
C ILE A 72 -12.58 1.49 2.23
N GLY A 73 -11.99 1.87 3.37
CA GLY A 73 -12.54 2.90 4.26
C GLY A 73 -12.64 4.28 3.61
N ASN A 74 -11.91 4.56 2.52
CA ASN A 74 -12.06 5.80 1.76
C ASN A 74 -13.48 5.97 1.16
N MET A 75 -14.30 4.89 1.08
CA MET A 75 -15.73 5.02 0.76
C MET A 75 -16.49 5.86 1.79
N VAL A 76 -16.01 5.90 3.04
CA VAL A 76 -16.59 6.65 4.17
C VAL A 76 -15.91 8.01 4.29
N ASN A 77 -14.60 8.03 4.51
CA ASN A 77 -13.80 9.25 4.63
C ASN A 77 -12.31 8.93 4.42
N ARG A 78 -11.50 9.93 4.03
CA ARG A 78 -10.04 9.82 4.02
C ARG A 78 -9.46 9.77 5.43
N GLN A 79 -10.02 10.58 6.33
CA GLN A 79 -9.66 10.56 7.74
C GLN A 79 -10.12 9.22 8.34
N GLU A 80 -9.21 8.55 9.06
CA GLU A 80 -9.47 7.24 9.68
C GLU A 80 -9.90 6.14 8.68
N HIS A 81 -9.49 6.25 7.40
CA HIS A 81 -9.82 5.25 6.38
C HIS A 81 -9.30 3.84 6.74
N ALA A 82 -8.16 3.76 7.43
CA ALA A 82 -7.62 2.49 7.92
C ALA A 82 -8.57 1.82 8.94
N GLN A 83 -9.06 2.57 9.94
CA GLN A 83 -9.92 2.04 11.02
C GLN A 83 -11.32 1.74 10.50
N THR A 84 -11.91 2.65 9.73
CA THR A 84 -13.23 2.42 9.11
C THR A 84 -13.17 1.27 8.11
N GLY A 85 -12.09 1.17 7.33
CA GLY A 85 -11.82 0.04 6.43
C GLY A 85 -11.71 -1.28 7.18
N ALA A 86 -11.00 -1.30 8.31
CA ALA A 86 -10.89 -2.48 9.17
C ALA A 86 -12.27 -2.97 9.65
N CYS A 87 -13.15 -2.07 10.09
CA CYS A 87 -14.53 -2.42 10.50
C CYS A 87 -15.37 -2.97 9.33
N ILE A 88 -15.26 -2.36 8.14
CA ILE A 88 -15.97 -2.82 6.93
C ILE A 88 -15.49 -4.22 6.54
N CYS A 89 -14.17 -4.42 6.49
CA CYS A 89 -13.56 -5.72 6.18
C CYS A 89 -13.99 -6.80 7.19
N PHE A 90 -14.01 -6.49 8.50
CA PHE A 90 -14.48 -7.41 9.52
C PHE A 90 -15.89 -7.91 9.22
N ASN A 91 -16.81 -7.00 8.88
CA ASN A 91 -18.18 -7.38 8.55
C ASN A 91 -18.29 -8.25 7.30
N ILE A 92 -17.67 -7.82 6.18
CA ILE A 92 -17.78 -8.53 4.90
C ILE A 92 -17.13 -9.92 5.00
N LEU A 93 -15.92 -10.02 5.55
CA LEU A 93 -15.19 -11.29 5.68
C LEU A 93 -15.91 -12.27 6.61
N THR A 94 -16.55 -11.78 7.68
CA THR A 94 -17.39 -12.61 8.56
C THR A 94 -18.57 -13.21 7.78
N ARG A 95 -19.27 -12.40 6.96
CA ARG A 95 -20.39 -12.90 6.13
C ARG A 95 -19.95 -13.89 5.05
N LEU A 96 -18.71 -13.80 4.58
CA LEU A 96 -18.13 -14.76 3.65
C LEU A 96 -17.71 -16.07 4.31
N GLY A 97 -17.75 -16.16 5.66
CA GLY A 97 -17.38 -17.37 6.39
C GLY A 97 -15.87 -17.59 6.51
N MET A 98 -15.07 -16.52 6.43
CA MET A 98 -13.63 -16.60 6.69
C MET A 98 -13.37 -16.98 8.15
N SER A 99 -12.26 -17.66 8.44
CA SER A 99 -11.96 -18.04 9.82
C SER A 99 -11.68 -16.80 10.68
N PRO A 100 -12.12 -16.78 11.95
CA PRO A 100 -11.86 -15.65 12.86
C PRO A 100 -10.38 -15.29 12.99
N GLU A 101 -9.49 -16.27 12.93
CA GLU A 101 -8.03 -16.07 13.02
C GLU A 101 -7.51 -15.25 11.83
N GLU A 102 -7.95 -15.57 10.62
CA GLU A 102 -7.53 -14.87 9.40
C GLU A 102 -8.18 -13.49 9.28
N ILE A 103 -9.44 -13.38 9.70
CA ILE A 103 -10.12 -12.07 9.83
C ILE A 103 -9.31 -11.17 10.76
N GLY A 104 -8.89 -11.69 11.92
CA GLY A 104 -8.07 -10.94 12.89
C GLY A 104 -6.75 -10.45 12.28
N ILE A 105 -6.07 -11.29 11.50
CA ILE A 105 -4.85 -10.90 10.79
C ILE A 105 -5.15 -9.79 9.77
N ILE A 106 -6.12 -9.99 8.87
CA ILE A 106 -6.42 -9.03 7.79
C ILE A 106 -6.90 -7.68 8.36
N VAL A 107 -7.87 -7.69 9.27
CA VAL A 107 -8.46 -6.48 9.85
C VAL A 107 -7.42 -5.69 10.64
N SER A 108 -6.58 -6.37 11.40
CA SER A 108 -5.50 -5.71 12.14
C SER A 108 -4.42 -5.15 11.20
N SER A 109 -4.10 -5.83 10.10
CA SER A 109 -3.23 -5.29 9.05
C SER A 109 -3.82 -4.06 8.37
N VAL A 110 -5.09 -4.10 7.99
CA VAL A 110 -5.80 -2.95 7.40
C VAL A 110 -5.87 -1.77 8.39
N GLY A 111 -6.17 -2.01 9.67
CA GLY A 111 -6.26 -0.95 10.66
C GLY A 111 -4.92 -0.25 11.00
N ASN A 112 -3.79 -0.86 10.63
CA ASN A 112 -2.45 -0.39 11.01
C ASN A 112 -1.55 -0.02 9.80
N HIS A 113 -2.11 0.15 8.60
CA HIS A 113 -1.30 0.41 7.40
C HIS A 113 -0.98 1.89 7.16
N ASP A 114 -1.79 2.81 7.69
CA ASP A 114 -1.69 4.23 7.37
C ASP A 114 -0.53 4.93 8.12
N GLU A 115 0.01 6.02 7.58
CA GLU A 115 1.22 6.68 8.11
C GLU A 115 1.05 7.27 9.51
N GLU A 116 -0.12 7.78 9.85
CA GLU A 116 -0.31 8.53 11.10
C GLU A 116 -0.28 7.63 12.33
N VAL A 117 -0.81 6.41 12.20
CA VAL A 117 -1.00 5.47 13.31
C VAL A 117 -0.41 4.08 13.04
N GLY A 118 0.25 3.89 11.89
CA GLY A 118 0.61 2.58 11.39
C GLY A 118 1.73 1.91 12.18
N ILE A 119 1.51 0.63 12.49
CA ILE A 119 2.44 -0.20 13.25
C ILE A 119 2.51 -1.58 12.57
N PRO A 120 3.71 -2.07 12.17
CA PRO A 120 3.86 -3.42 11.67
C PRO A 120 3.72 -4.42 12.83
N ILE A 121 2.50 -4.91 13.06
CA ILE A 121 2.16 -5.79 14.19
C ILE A 121 2.20 -7.29 13.85
N ASN A 122 2.21 -7.63 12.56
CA ASN A 122 2.29 -9.00 12.05
C ASN A 122 2.91 -8.99 10.63
N PRO A 123 3.32 -10.14 10.07
CA PRO A 123 3.98 -10.18 8.75
C PRO A 123 3.11 -9.62 7.61
N VAL A 124 1.80 -9.86 7.65
CA VAL A 124 0.83 -9.35 6.66
C VAL A 124 0.74 -7.83 6.72
N ALA A 125 0.71 -7.25 7.93
CA ALA A 125 0.68 -5.80 8.15
C ALA A 125 1.97 -5.15 7.65
N ALA A 126 3.13 -5.74 7.97
CA ALA A 126 4.42 -5.23 7.53
C ALA A 126 4.55 -5.24 5.99
N ALA A 127 4.15 -6.34 5.34
CA ALA A 127 4.15 -6.42 3.88
C ALA A 127 3.16 -5.45 3.23
N LEU A 128 1.98 -5.27 3.81
CA LEU A 128 0.99 -4.29 3.36
C LEU A 128 1.54 -2.86 3.43
N ILE A 129 2.10 -2.47 4.58
CA ILE A 129 2.72 -1.17 4.79
C ILE A 129 3.78 -0.91 3.72
N LEU A 130 4.72 -1.84 3.54
CA LEU A 130 5.75 -1.72 2.51
C LEU A 130 5.13 -1.54 1.13
N ALA A 131 4.20 -2.41 0.75
CA ALA A 131 3.60 -2.42 -0.58
C ALA A 131 2.80 -1.17 -0.92
N ASP A 132 2.05 -0.61 0.03
CA ASP A 132 1.31 0.65 -0.16
C ASP A 132 2.27 1.84 -0.30
N LYS A 133 3.17 2.00 0.68
CA LYS A 133 4.01 3.21 0.77
C LYS A 133 5.07 3.29 -0.33
N VAL A 134 5.47 2.16 -0.92
CA VAL A 134 6.37 2.14 -2.08
C VAL A 134 5.65 2.35 -3.41
N ASP A 135 4.30 2.37 -3.45
CA ASP A 135 3.55 2.63 -4.69
C ASP A 135 3.47 4.13 -5.02
N VAL A 136 4.63 4.69 -5.34
CA VAL A 136 4.80 6.08 -5.75
C VAL A 136 4.98 6.13 -7.27
N ARG A 137 4.01 6.70 -7.98
CA ARG A 137 4.00 6.73 -9.45
C ARG A 137 3.22 7.92 -9.98
N ARG A 138 3.74 8.54 -11.06
CA ARG A 138 3.05 9.58 -11.83
C ARG A 138 1.65 9.18 -12.29
N SER A 139 1.42 7.90 -12.62
CA SER A 139 0.10 7.43 -13.09
C SER A 139 -1.02 7.52 -12.05
N ARG A 140 -0.68 7.71 -10.77
CA ARG A 140 -1.64 7.95 -9.69
C ARG A 140 -2.12 9.40 -9.62
N VAL A 141 -1.40 10.34 -10.23
CA VAL A 141 -1.80 11.74 -10.27
C VAL A 141 -3.04 11.87 -11.17
N ARG A 142 -4.12 12.44 -10.63
CA ARG A 142 -5.36 12.68 -11.39
C ARG A 142 -5.31 14.01 -12.12
N ASN A 143 -4.73 15.00 -11.45
CA ASN A 143 -4.65 16.35 -11.96
C ASN A 143 -3.75 16.38 -13.19
N THR A 144 -4.26 16.93 -14.28
CA THR A 144 -3.51 17.10 -15.54
C THR A 144 -3.00 18.53 -15.72
N ASP A 145 -3.47 19.47 -14.89
CA ASP A 145 -3.04 20.86 -14.94
C ASP A 145 -1.93 21.12 -13.92
N PHE A 146 -0.69 21.12 -14.43
CA PHE A 146 0.52 21.33 -13.65
C PHE A 146 0.48 22.61 -12.79
N ALA A 147 -0.21 23.66 -13.24
CA ALA A 147 -0.29 24.93 -12.52
C ALA A 147 -1.09 24.83 -11.20
N THR A 148 -1.89 23.77 -11.04
CA THR A 148 -2.77 23.57 -9.87
C THR A 148 -2.31 22.42 -8.97
N PHE A 149 -1.12 21.86 -9.20
CA PHE A 149 -0.61 20.73 -8.43
C PHE A 149 -0.38 21.10 -6.97
N ASP A 150 -0.93 20.27 -6.07
CA ASP A 150 -0.56 20.30 -4.66
C ASP A 150 0.82 19.64 -4.44
N ILE A 151 1.26 19.58 -3.18
CA ILE A 151 2.55 18.96 -2.83
C ILE A 151 2.60 17.47 -3.21
N HIS A 152 1.49 16.73 -3.12
CA HIS A 152 1.43 15.29 -3.37
C HIS A 152 1.40 14.98 -4.87
N ASP A 153 0.70 15.80 -5.66
CA ASP A 153 0.69 15.73 -7.11
C ASP A 153 2.09 15.97 -7.65
N ARG A 154 2.79 17.03 -7.20
CA ARG A 154 4.16 17.33 -7.66
C ARG A 154 5.12 16.18 -7.42
N VAL A 155 5.18 15.67 -6.19
CA VAL A 155 6.10 14.58 -5.84
C VAL A 155 5.79 13.29 -6.58
N ASN A 156 4.52 12.89 -6.72
CA ASN A 156 4.16 11.69 -7.48
C ASN A 156 4.43 11.88 -8.97
N TYR A 157 4.13 13.07 -9.51
CA TYR A 157 4.31 13.38 -10.92
C TYR A 157 5.79 13.44 -11.32
N ALA A 158 6.66 13.88 -10.41
CA ALA A 158 8.11 13.90 -10.62
C ALA A 158 8.72 12.48 -10.72
N VAL A 159 8.04 11.43 -10.25
CA VAL A 159 8.52 10.05 -10.37
C VAL A 159 8.31 9.52 -11.79
N GLU A 160 9.39 9.53 -12.58
CA GLU A 160 9.43 8.96 -13.93
C GLU A 160 9.41 7.43 -13.92
N LYS A 161 10.13 6.84 -12.94
CA LYS A 161 10.25 5.40 -12.77
C LYS A 161 10.27 5.02 -11.28
N ALA A 162 9.57 3.94 -10.94
CA ALA A 162 9.59 3.35 -9.61
C ALA A 162 9.66 1.83 -9.71
N ASP A 163 10.75 1.25 -9.23
CA ASP A 163 10.97 -0.19 -9.21
C ASP A 163 11.12 -0.68 -7.76
N VAL A 164 10.41 -1.76 -7.42
CA VAL A 164 10.54 -2.43 -6.12
C VAL A 164 11.19 -3.79 -6.34
N LYS A 165 12.30 -4.05 -5.66
CA LYS A 165 13.03 -5.32 -5.74
C LYS A 165 13.14 -5.97 -4.38
N VAL A 166 12.91 -7.28 -4.33
CA VAL A 166 13.05 -8.07 -3.10
C VAL A 166 14.17 -9.08 -3.29
N HIS A 167 15.29 -8.85 -2.62
CA HIS A 167 16.47 -9.68 -2.68
C HIS A 167 16.38 -10.79 -1.63
N LYS A 168 16.00 -11.99 -2.07
CA LYS A 168 15.80 -13.16 -1.21
C LYS A 168 17.01 -13.51 -0.33
N ILE A 169 18.20 -13.56 -0.92
CA ILE A 169 19.43 -14.02 -0.23
C ILE A 169 19.88 -12.99 0.81
N SER A 170 19.99 -11.73 0.42
CA SER A 170 20.45 -10.66 1.30
C SER A 170 19.35 -10.09 2.20
N ARG A 171 18.10 -10.57 2.05
CA ARG A 171 16.88 -10.07 2.72
C ARG A 171 16.77 -8.55 2.65
N LYS A 172 16.88 -8.00 1.45
CA LYS A 172 16.75 -6.55 1.19
C LYS A 172 15.51 -6.25 0.37
N ILE A 173 14.80 -5.19 0.72
CA ILE A 173 13.69 -4.62 -0.04
C ILE A 173 14.16 -3.26 -0.52
N GLU A 174 14.33 -3.11 -1.83
CA GLU A 174 14.85 -1.90 -2.46
C GLU A 174 13.74 -1.19 -3.23
N LEU A 175 13.52 0.08 -2.92
CA LEU A 175 12.75 1.00 -3.74
C LEU A 175 13.73 1.89 -4.52
N ALA A 176 13.76 1.72 -5.84
CA ALA A 176 14.55 2.54 -6.74
C ALA A 176 13.64 3.51 -7.50
N LEU A 177 13.91 4.80 -7.36
CA LEU A 177 13.17 5.89 -7.98
C LEU A 177 14.05 6.67 -8.95
N THR A 178 13.48 7.00 -10.10
CA THR A 178 13.98 8.04 -11.00
C THR A 178 13.06 9.24 -10.89
N ILE A 179 13.59 10.37 -10.46
CA ILE A 179 12.84 11.60 -10.17
C ILE A 179 13.36 12.74 -11.03
N ASP A 180 12.43 13.42 -11.70
CA ASP A 180 12.69 14.69 -12.38
C ASP A 180 12.83 15.82 -11.35
N THR A 181 14.07 16.21 -11.06
CA THR A 181 14.41 17.24 -10.09
C THR A 181 14.08 18.66 -10.56
N THR A 182 13.69 18.85 -11.84
CA THR A 182 13.19 20.13 -12.34
C THR A 182 11.74 20.38 -11.94
N ILE A 183 10.97 19.30 -11.70
CA ILE A 183 9.58 19.34 -11.23
C ILE A 183 9.51 19.45 -9.72
N CYS A 184 10.30 18.63 -9.02
CA CYS A 184 10.33 18.59 -7.56
C CYS A 184 11.79 18.49 -7.09
N PRO A 185 12.33 19.51 -6.40
CA PRO A 185 13.63 19.41 -5.77
C PRO A 185 13.72 18.19 -4.86
N LEU A 186 14.89 17.55 -4.82
CA LEU A 186 15.09 16.31 -4.06
C LEU A 186 14.77 16.50 -2.56
N ILE A 187 15.12 17.65 -1.98
CA ILE A 187 14.83 17.94 -0.56
C ILE A 187 13.33 18.03 -0.28
N GLU A 188 12.55 18.67 -1.15
CA GLU A 188 11.08 18.76 -1.02
C GLU A 188 10.44 17.37 -1.13
N TYR A 189 10.92 16.54 -2.07
CA TYR A 189 10.49 15.16 -2.19
C TYR A 189 10.76 14.37 -0.90
N PHE A 190 11.95 14.54 -0.32
CA PHE A 190 12.33 13.90 0.93
C PHE A 190 11.44 14.32 2.09
N GLU A 191 11.18 15.61 2.27
CA GLU A 191 10.36 16.13 3.37
C GLU A 191 8.95 15.52 3.37
N ILE A 192 8.33 15.40 2.19
CA ILE A 192 6.97 14.87 2.05
C ILE A 192 6.93 13.35 2.26
N PHE A 193 7.96 12.61 1.80
CA PHE A 193 7.97 11.15 1.86
C PHE A 193 8.69 10.56 3.08
N LEU A 194 9.40 11.36 3.88
CA LEU A 194 10.25 10.83 4.96
C LEU A 194 9.45 9.96 5.93
N THR A 195 8.28 10.40 6.37
CA THR A 195 7.43 9.63 7.30
C THR A 195 7.01 8.28 6.71
N ARG A 196 6.66 8.24 5.42
CA ARG A 196 6.33 7.01 4.69
C ARG A 196 7.51 6.04 4.65
N MET A 197 8.69 6.56 4.34
CA MET A 197 9.91 5.75 4.20
C MET A 197 10.42 5.24 5.55
N LEU A 198 10.26 6.02 6.62
CA LEU A 198 10.54 5.56 7.98
C LEU A 198 9.59 4.44 8.41
N LEU A 199 8.31 4.51 8.01
CA LEU A 199 7.36 3.44 8.25
C LEU A 199 7.71 2.17 7.44
N CYS A 200 8.16 2.32 6.18
CA CYS A 200 8.70 1.22 5.38
C CYS A 200 9.89 0.54 6.09
N LYS A 201 10.82 1.34 6.61
CA LYS A 201 11.98 0.82 7.36
C LYS A 201 11.54 -0.02 8.55
N LYS A 202 10.62 0.50 9.39
CA LYS A 202 10.08 -0.25 10.54
C LYS A 202 9.41 -1.56 10.11
N ALA A 203 8.68 -1.54 9.00
CA ALA A 203 8.01 -2.73 8.47
C ALA A 203 9.01 -3.77 7.93
N ALA A 204 10.07 -3.34 7.23
CA ALA A 204 11.14 -4.24 6.81
C ALA A 204 11.89 -4.84 8.01
N ASP A 205 12.20 -4.02 9.02
CA ASP A 205 12.84 -4.46 10.26
C ASP A 205 12.01 -5.56 10.95
N PHE A 206 10.67 -5.39 11.01
CA PHE A 206 9.75 -6.41 11.54
C PHE A 206 9.86 -7.74 10.77
N LEU A 207 9.97 -7.67 9.44
CA LEU A 207 10.17 -8.83 8.57
C LEU A 207 11.60 -9.37 8.59
N LYS A 208 12.49 -8.83 9.44
CA LYS A 208 13.93 -9.16 9.48
C LYS A 208 14.58 -8.96 8.10
N ALA A 209 14.26 -7.83 7.47
CA ALA A 209 14.79 -7.40 6.18
C ALA A 209 15.30 -5.95 6.27
N GLU A 210 16.23 -5.58 5.39
CA GLU A 210 16.70 -4.19 5.26
C GLU A 210 15.85 -3.47 4.19
N PHE A 211 15.35 -2.27 4.50
CA PHE A 211 14.74 -1.39 3.50
C PHE A 211 15.78 -0.41 2.95
N ASN A 212 15.94 -0.36 1.63
CA ASN A 212 16.80 0.60 0.96
C ASN A 212 15.99 1.52 0.05
N LEU A 213 16.25 2.82 0.12
CA LEU A 213 15.71 3.80 -0.80
C LEU A 213 16.84 4.34 -1.67
N ILE A 214 16.70 4.18 -2.98
CA ILE A 214 17.63 4.71 -3.98
C ILE A 214 16.86 5.73 -4.83
N ILE A 215 17.37 6.95 -4.92
CA ILE A 215 16.80 8.00 -5.77
C ILE A 215 17.88 8.53 -6.68
N ASN A 216 17.64 8.51 -8.00
CA ASN A 216 18.60 8.95 -9.02
C ASN A 216 19.99 8.35 -8.76
N GLU A 217 20.04 7.03 -8.59
CA GLU A 217 21.25 6.23 -8.33
C GLU A 217 21.95 6.51 -6.98
N THR A 218 21.43 7.42 -6.17
CA THR A 218 21.97 7.76 -4.86
C THR A 218 21.22 6.99 -3.78
N LYS A 219 21.95 6.27 -2.90
CA LYS A 219 21.36 5.63 -1.73
C LYS A 219 21.04 6.68 -0.67
N MET A 220 19.79 6.72 -0.24
CA MET A 220 19.26 7.72 0.69
C MET A 220 18.94 7.14 2.07
N LEU A 221 18.49 5.88 2.10
CA LEU A 221 18.20 5.07 3.29
C LEU A 221 18.73 3.66 3.08
#